data_AF-B8BQS7-F1
#
_entry.id   AF-B8BQS7-F1
#
_cell.length_a   1.000
_cell.length_b   1.000
_cell.length_c   1.000
_cell.angle_alpha   90.00
_cell.angle_beta   90.00
_cell.angle_gamma   90.00
#
_symmetry.space_group_name_H-M   'P 1'
#
loop_
_entity.id
_entity.type
_entity.pdbx_description
1 polymer ?
#
loop_
_entity_poly.entity_id
_entity_poly.type
_entity_poly.pdbx_seq_one_letter_code
_entity_poly.pdbx_strand_id
1 'polypeptide(L)'
;MKHSLSLTTLLQLSSSLLFATAFTPLSGVTVQSVKSSQDVDLSIFLTTPSSSNAEQNKTMLIFGTYAADFNAIEYAQRLRYYTPELQKKGVGKIGIIFNCEDESAKKLVDLVDMPCDVSSSEANDSVMLMVDPLGKAGRLFGVGSGWRPDDGEMSPYVKLFGMLFGLGAWATLPAVIGGYIGNPFTPQPWIEDAMAVGITKGRWPDNALVLDEEGEVITNKFTELPVVGTWERRPLELATLRLQNMLDISIKNWKELAPKDAALEAGVLTQLGGCIVFDTAKGEPVFEWKDPGVCAVANFEDILEKL
;
A
#
# COMPACT_ATOMS: atom_id res chain seq x y z
N MET A 1 -26.82 23.66 53.69
CA MET A 1 -25.96 23.69 52.48
C MET A 1 -24.95 22.55 52.56
N LYS A 2 -25.24 21.43 51.92
CA LYS A 2 -24.27 20.35 51.67
C LYS A 2 -24.53 19.90 50.23
N HIS A 3 -23.70 20.36 49.31
CA HIS A 3 -23.71 19.88 47.92
C HIS A 3 -23.07 18.50 47.91
N SER A 4 -23.90 17.45 47.88
CA SER A 4 -23.48 16.11 47.50
C SER A 4 -23.47 16.09 45.97
N LEU A 5 -22.29 16.29 45.37
CA LEU A 5 -22.09 15.84 44.00
C LEU A 5 -22.07 14.30 44.02
N SER A 6 -22.94 13.71 43.23
CA SER A 6 -23.05 12.26 43.09
C SER A 6 -21.76 11.67 42.53
N LEU A 7 -21.21 10.64 43.19
CA LEU A 7 -20.04 9.89 42.75
C LEU A 7 -20.21 9.28 41.34
N THR A 8 -21.46 9.14 40.88
CA THR A 8 -21.82 8.65 39.54
C THR A 8 -21.46 9.64 38.43
N THR A 9 -21.44 10.95 38.70
CA THR A 9 -21.15 11.96 37.67
C THR A 9 -19.65 12.09 37.40
N LEU A 10 -18.78 11.68 38.34
CA LEU A 10 -17.33 11.66 38.11
C LEU A 10 -16.83 10.44 37.32
N LEU A 11 -17.56 9.31 37.36
CA LEU A 11 -17.19 8.11 36.59
C LEU A 11 -17.62 8.13 35.12
N GLN A 12 -18.50 9.06 34.72
CA GLN A 12 -18.92 9.23 33.32
C GLN A 12 -18.07 10.23 32.53
N LEU A 13 -17.20 10.99 33.20
CA LEU A 13 -16.26 11.92 32.55
C LEU A 13 -14.84 11.35 32.39
N SER A 14 -14.54 10.16 32.93
CA SER A 14 -13.22 9.52 32.84
C SER A 14 -13.11 8.45 31.76
N SER A 15 -14.21 8.01 31.16
CA SER A 15 -14.24 6.97 30.11
C SER A 15 -14.16 7.51 28.67
N SER A 16 -14.23 8.84 28.49
CA SER A 16 -14.12 9.50 27.18
C SER A 16 -12.71 10.03 26.86
N LEU A 17 -11.71 9.71 27.70
CA LEU A 17 -10.35 10.25 27.62
C LEU A 17 -9.26 9.20 27.35
N LEU A 18 -9.61 7.97 26.94
CA LEU A 18 -8.65 6.87 26.78
C LEU A 18 -8.63 6.19 25.40
N PHE A 19 -9.20 6.79 24.36
CA PHE A 19 -8.98 6.35 22.99
C PHE A 19 -8.28 7.46 22.21
N ALA A 20 -6.95 7.56 22.38
CA ALA A 20 -6.10 8.11 21.34
C ALA A 20 -6.15 7.12 20.18
N THR A 21 -7.24 7.16 19.41
CA THR A 21 -7.43 6.29 18.26
C THR A 21 -6.30 6.55 17.25
N ALA A 22 -5.69 5.51 16.70
CA ALA A 22 -4.58 5.64 15.74
C ALA A 22 -4.90 6.56 14.53
N PHE A 23 -6.18 6.81 14.25
CA PHE A 23 -6.65 7.69 13.19
C PHE A 23 -7.07 9.09 13.66
N THR A 24 -6.92 9.46 14.94
CA THR A 24 -7.19 10.84 15.42
C THR A 24 -6.49 11.91 14.56
N PRO A 25 -5.23 11.71 14.10
CA PRO A 25 -4.58 12.66 13.19
C PRO A 25 -5.25 12.82 11.82
N LEU A 26 -6.14 11.88 11.44
CA LEU A 26 -6.88 11.88 10.17
C LEU A 26 -8.25 12.56 10.28
N SER A 27 -8.63 13.06 11.46
CA SER A 27 -9.89 13.78 11.65
C SER A 27 -9.94 15.04 10.78
N GLY A 28 -10.94 15.13 9.90
CA GLY A 28 -11.11 16.24 8.95
C GLY A 28 -10.08 16.26 7.80
N VAL A 29 -9.28 15.20 7.64
CA VAL A 29 -8.39 15.05 6.49
C VAL A 29 -9.19 14.53 5.31
N THR A 30 -9.18 15.28 4.21
CA THR A 30 -9.80 14.88 2.95
C THR A 30 -8.75 14.57 1.88
N VAL A 31 -9.09 13.61 1.03
CA VAL A 31 -8.36 13.29 -0.21
C VAL A 31 -9.34 13.22 -1.37
N GLN A 32 -8.86 13.28 -2.60
CA GLN A 32 -9.74 13.28 -3.77
C GLN A 32 -9.99 11.85 -4.26
N SER A 33 -11.25 11.48 -4.49
CA SER A 33 -11.59 10.26 -5.23
C SER A 33 -11.29 10.45 -6.71
N VAL A 34 -10.61 9.49 -7.33
CA VAL A 34 -10.29 9.54 -8.77
C VAL A 34 -11.54 9.32 -9.63
N LYS A 35 -12.52 8.57 -9.13
CA LYS A 35 -13.77 8.28 -9.86
C LYS A 35 -14.71 9.48 -9.92
N SER A 36 -14.95 10.11 -8.77
CA SER A 36 -15.96 11.18 -8.65
C SER A 36 -15.36 12.58 -8.64
N SER A 37 -14.03 12.70 -8.49
CA SER A 37 -13.30 13.95 -8.22
C SER A 37 -13.78 14.68 -6.95
N GLN A 38 -14.56 14.02 -6.10
CA GLN A 38 -15.06 14.57 -4.84
C GLN A 38 -14.10 14.28 -3.68
N ASP A 39 -14.14 15.15 -2.69
CA ASP A 39 -13.41 14.98 -1.44
C ASP A 39 -13.99 13.81 -0.62
N VAL A 40 -13.10 12.94 -0.16
CA VAL A 40 -13.37 11.82 0.73
C VAL A 40 -12.74 12.12 2.08
N ASP A 41 -13.56 12.28 3.11
CA ASP A 41 -13.07 12.39 4.49
C ASP A 41 -12.57 11.02 4.98
N LEU A 42 -11.28 10.96 5.31
CA LEU A 42 -10.62 9.71 5.67
C LEU A 42 -11.09 9.15 7.02
N SER A 43 -11.49 10.01 7.95
CA SER A 43 -12.03 9.57 9.25
C SER A 43 -13.40 8.92 9.07
N ILE A 44 -14.26 9.52 8.24
CA ILE A 44 -15.56 8.95 7.88
C ILE A 44 -15.37 7.67 7.07
N PHE A 45 -14.43 7.67 6.12
CA PHE A 45 -14.08 6.48 5.36
C PHE A 45 -13.66 5.33 6.29
N LEU A 46 -12.75 5.54 7.22
CA LEU A 46 -12.29 4.45 8.11
C LEU A 46 -13.39 3.93 9.04
N THR A 47 -14.22 4.83 9.59
CA THR A 47 -15.15 4.49 10.68
C THR A 47 -16.54 4.07 10.24
N THR A 48 -16.94 4.36 9.00
CA THR A 48 -18.26 3.97 8.49
C THR A 48 -18.20 2.53 7.94
N PRO A 49 -19.06 1.60 8.41
CA PRO A 49 -19.07 0.23 7.90
C PRO A 49 -19.44 0.17 6.41
N SER A 50 -19.09 -0.93 5.75
CA SER A 50 -19.63 -1.24 4.43
C SER A 50 -21.14 -1.52 4.56
N SER A 51 -21.96 -0.90 3.72
CA SER A 51 -23.43 -0.86 3.89
C SER A 51 -24.15 -2.17 3.56
N SER A 52 -23.43 -3.22 3.15
CA SER A 52 -24.02 -4.41 2.51
C SER A 52 -24.00 -5.69 3.35
N ASN A 53 -23.11 -5.84 4.34
CA ASN A 53 -23.01 -7.07 5.13
C ASN A 53 -22.48 -6.83 6.55
N ALA A 54 -23.22 -7.30 7.58
CA ALA A 54 -22.84 -7.18 8.99
C ALA A 54 -21.53 -7.92 9.34
N GLU A 55 -21.12 -8.91 8.56
CA GLU A 55 -19.85 -9.63 8.70
C GLU A 55 -18.66 -8.85 8.09
N GLN A 56 -18.94 -7.86 7.24
CA GLN A 56 -17.95 -7.00 6.59
C GLN A 56 -17.73 -5.71 7.38
N ASN A 57 -17.29 -5.88 8.61
CA ASN A 57 -17.14 -4.81 9.59
C ASN A 57 -15.76 -4.12 9.58
N LYS A 58 -14.85 -4.48 8.66
CA LYS A 58 -13.50 -3.89 8.63
C LYS A 58 -13.31 -2.99 7.42
N THR A 59 -12.59 -1.89 7.62
CA THR A 59 -12.15 -0.98 6.57
C THR A 59 -10.63 -0.99 6.49
N MET A 60 -10.07 -1.12 5.30
CA MET A 60 -8.64 -1.00 5.04
C MET A 60 -8.34 0.29 4.28
N LEU A 61 -7.29 1.00 4.68
CA LEU A 61 -6.80 2.18 3.99
C LEU A 61 -5.29 2.09 3.82
N ILE A 62 -4.83 2.20 2.59
CA ILE A 62 -3.41 2.25 2.22
C ILE A 62 -3.02 3.69 1.89
N PHE A 63 -1.95 4.15 2.52
CA PHE A 63 -1.25 5.38 2.19
C PHE A 63 -0.09 5.00 1.27
N GLY A 64 -0.32 5.01 -0.03
CA GLY A 64 0.70 4.75 -1.04
C GLY A 64 1.68 5.91 -1.18
N THR A 65 2.78 5.63 -1.86
CA THR A 65 3.78 6.62 -2.28
C THR A 65 3.41 7.18 -3.66
N TYR A 66 4.34 7.85 -4.35
CA TYR A 66 4.10 8.33 -5.72
C TYR A 66 4.03 7.17 -6.72
N ALA A 67 3.35 7.37 -7.85
CA ALA A 67 2.95 6.28 -8.74
C ALA A 67 4.08 5.47 -9.39
N ALA A 68 5.27 6.04 -9.54
CA ALA A 68 6.46 5.34 -10.07
C ALA A 68 7.35 4.71 -8.99
N ASP A 69 6.97 4.80 -7.72
CA ASP A 69 7.73 4.22 -6.60
C ASP A 69 7.49 2.72 -6.43
N PHE A 70 8.48 2.00 -5.87
CA PHE A 70 8.37 0.58 -5.57
C PHE A 70 7.21 0.28 -4.61
N ASN A 71 7.01 1.08 -3.57
CA ASN A 71 5.98 0.79 -2.56
C ASN A 71 4.58 0.91 -3.17
N ALA A 72 4.30 1.97 -3.93
CA ALA A 72 3.03 2.16 -4.62
C ALA A 72 2.71 1.00 -5.58
N ILE A 73 3.70 0.58 -6.37
CA ILE A 73 3.55 -0.54 -7.31
C ILE A 73 3.25 -1.85 -6.57
N GLU A 74 4.00 -2.17 -5.51
CA GLU A 74 3.80 -3.39 -4.73
C GLU A 74 2.45 -3.41 -3.99
N TYR A 75 2.01 -2.28 -3.42
CA TYR A 75 0.69 -2.20 -2.82
C TYR A 75 -0.42 -2.47 -3.85
N ALA A 76 -0.30 -1.93 -5.06
CA ALA A 76 -1.28 -2.15 -6.12
C ALA A 76 -1.30 -3.63 -6.58
N GLN A 77 -0.13 -4.24 -6.77
CA GLN A 77 0.00 -5.66 -7.12
C GLN A 77 -0.57 -6.57 -6.04
N ARG A 78 -0.28 -6.28 -4.76
CA ARG A 78 -0.82 -7.03 -3.62
C ARG A 78 -2.33 -6.87 -3.50
N LEU A 79 -2.88 -5.68 -3.71
CA LEU A 79 -4.33 -5.47 -3.71
C LEU A 79 -5.03 -6.27 -4.81
N ARG A 80 -4.46 -6.31 -6.02
CA ARG A 80 -5.00 -7.17 -7.10
C ARG A 80 -5.12 -8.62 -6.65
N TYR A 81 -4.07 -9.15 -6.03
CA TYR A 81 -4.04 -10.56 -5.62
C TYR A 81 -4.90 -10.85 -4.38
N TYR A 82 -4.81 -10.01 -3.34
CA TYR A 82 -5.34 -10.33 -2.01
C TYR A 82 -6.73 -9.77 -1.72
N THR A 83 -7.30 -8.91 -2.56
CA THR A 83 -8.64 -8.34 -2.32
C THR A 83 -9.70 -9.41 -2.03
N PRO A 84 -9.80 -10.54 -2.78
CA PRO A 84 -10.78 -11.59 -2.47
C PRO A 84 -10.61 -12.20 -1.07
N GLU A 85 -9.37 -12.45 -0.64
CA GLU A 85 -9.10 -13.02 0.69
C GLU A 85 -9.34 -12.00 1.82
N LEU A 86 -8.99 -10.74 1.60
CA LEU A 86 -9.30 -9.66 2.53
C LEU A 86 -10.81 -9.52 2.75
N GLN A 87 -11.60 -9.58 1.68
CA GLN A 87 -13.06 -9.53 1.74
C GLN A 87 -13.64 -10.75 2.49
N LYS A 88 -13.11 -11.96 2.24
CA LYS A 88 -13.49 -13.17 3.01
C LYS A 88 -13.18 -13.04 4.51
N LYS A 89 -12.15 -12.29 4.87
CA LYS A 89 -11.77 -11.95 6.26
C LYS A 89 -12.56 -10.77 6.86
N GLY A 90 -13.57 -10.27 6.15
CA GLY A 90 -14.48 -9.23 6.62
C GLY A 90 -14.00 -7.80 6.34
N VAL A 91 -12.99 -7.60 5.49
CA VAL A 91 -12.64 -6.27 4.97
C VAL A 91 -13.66 -5.87 3.89
N GLY A 92 -14.70 -5.15 4.31
CA GLY A 92 -15.82 -4.75 3.45
C GLY A 92 -15.54 -3.52 2.59
N LYS A 93 -14.52 -2.75 2.95
CA LYS A 93 -14.18 -1.51 2.26
C LYS A 93 -12.67 -1.34 2.23
N ILE A 94 -12.14 -1.09 1.04
CA ILE A 94 -10.71 -0.93 0.80
C ILE A 94 -10.50 0.37 0.05
N GLY A 95 -9.56 1.19 0.52
CA GLY A 95 -9.12 2.40 -0.17
C GLY A 95 -7.60 2.42 -0.33
N ILE A 96 -7.14 2.97 -1.44
CA ILE A 96 -5.71 3.27 -1.67
C ILE A 96 -5.56 4.71 -2.12
N ILE A 97 -4.64 5.42 -1.47
CA ILE A 97 -4.30 6.82 -1.78
C ILE A 97 -2.92 6.83 -2.40
N PHE A 98 -2.76 7.34 -3.62
CA PHE A 98 -1.44 7.59 -4.20
C PHE A 98 -1.03 9.06 -4.11
N ASN A 99 0.26 9.32 -3.91
CA ASN A 99 0.80 10.67 -3.90
C ASN A 99 1.12 11.14 -5.32
N CYS A 100 0.08 11.27 -6.14
CA CYS A 100 0.17 11.65 -7.54
C CYS A 100 -1.13 12.29 -8.00
N GLU A 101 -1.25 12.53 -9.30
CA GLU A 101 -2.46 13.07 -9.93
C GLU A 101 -3.34 11.94 -10.47
N ASP A 102 -4.62 12.22 -10.72
CA ASP A 102 -5.61 11.25 -11.21
C ASP A 102 -5.10 10.40 -12.37
N GLU A 103 -4.51 11.03 -13.39
CA GLU A 103 -4.04 10.33 -14.59
C GLU A 103 -2.84 9.41 -14.30
N SER A 104 -1.96 9.80 -13.39
CA SER A 104 -0.84 8.96 -12.94
C SER A 104 -1.35 7.76 -12.14
N ALA A 105 -2.36 7.96 -11.29
CA ALA A 105 -3.01 6.88 -10.53
C ALA A 105 -3.69 5.89 -11.48
N LYS A 106 -4.51 6.38 -12.44
CA LYS A 106 -5.15 5.56 -13.47
C LYS A 106 -4.12 4.77 -14.29
N LYS A 107 -3.02 5.42 -14.67
CA LYS A 107 -1.94 4.75 -15.42
C LYS A 107 -1.29 3.63 -14.63
N LEU A 108 -1.01 3.83 -13.34
CA LEU A 108 -0.44 2.78 -12.49
C LEU A 108 -1.39 1.58 -12.36
N VAL A 109 -2.68 1.82 -12.09
CA VAL A 109 -3.64 0.73 -11.92
C VAL A 109 -3.86 -0.06 -13.21
N ASP A 110 -3.87 0.61 -14.37
CA ASP A 110 -3.89 -0.02 -15.71
C ASP A 110 -2.64 -0.86 -15.98
N LEU A 111 -1.46 -0.35 -15.60
CA LEU A 111 -0.23 -1.11 -15.75
C LEU A 111 -0.32 -2.40 -14.92
N VAL A 112 -0.72 -2.35 -13.66
CA VAL A 112 -0.68 -3.54 -12.78
C VAL A 112 -1.97 -4.39 -12.77
N ASP A 113 -2.93 -4.08 -13.64
CA ASP A 113 -4.27 -4.70 -13.69
C ASP A 113 -4.99 -4.70 -12.34
N MET A 114 -4.83 -3.64 -11.54
CA MET A 114 -5.50 -3.55 -10.24
C MET A 114 -7.00 -3.25 -10.43
N PRO A 115 -7.91 -4.15 -9.98
CA PRO A 115 -9.34 -3.86 -9.98
C PRO A 115 -9.64 -2.77 -8.98
N CYS A 116 -10.31 -1.71 -9.43
CA CYS A 116 -10.73 -0.59 -8.59
C CYS A 116 -11.98 0.09 -9.18
N ASP A 117 -12.51 1.06 -8.45
CA ASP A 117 -13.75 1.77 -8.80
C ASP A 117 -13.69 2.55 -10.13
N VAL A 118 -12.48 2.79 -10.66
CA VAL A 118 -12.24 3.41 -11.98
C VAL A 118 -11.91 2.42 -13.10
N SER A 119 -11.41 1.21 -12.79
CA SER A 119 -11.03 0.20 -13.79
C SER A 119 -12.08 -0.89 -14.00
N SER A 120 -12.99 -1.09 -13.04
CA SER A 120 -14.04 -2.11 -13.08
C SER A 120 -15.43 -1.52 -13.34
N SER A 121 -16.18 -2.13 -14.25
CA SER A 121 -17.61 -1.87 -14.46
C SER A 121 -18.51 -2.65 -13.50
N GLU A 122 -17.94 -3.64 -12.77
CA GLU A 122 -18.67 -4.47 -11.82
C GLU A 122 -18.65 -3.89 -10.40
N ALA A 123 -19.80 -3.93 -9.74
CA ALA A 123 -20.05 -3.24 -8.47
C ALA A 123 -19.43 -3.92 -7.23
N ASN A 124 -18.83 -5.11 -7.37
CA ASN A 124 -18.49 -5.97 -6.23
C ASN A 124 -17.01 -5.96 -5.80
N ASP A 125 -16.11 -5.33 -6.56
CA ASP A 125 -14.64 -5.46 -6.36
C ASP A 125 -13.92 -4.17 -5.94
N SER A 126 -14.64 -3.07 -5.73
CA SER A 126 -14.00 -1.79 -5.93
C SER A 126 -13.18 -1.33 -4.71
N VAL A 127 -11.88 -1.60 -4.74
CA VAL A 127 -10.89 -0.74 -4.11
C VAL A 127 -11.18 0.69 -4.56
N MET A 128 -11.42 1.61 -3.62
CA MET A 128 -11.62 3.02 -3.93
C MET A 128 -10.26 3.65 -4.24
N LEU A 129 -10.08 4.12 -5.47
CA LEU A 129 -8.87 4.82 -5.88
C LEU A 129 -8.95 6.30 -5.50
N MET A 130 -7.98 6.75 -4.71
CA MET A 130 -7.87 8.13 -4.24
C MET A 130 -6.48 8.69 -4.52
N VAL A 131 -6.39 10.01 -4.55
CA VAL A 131 -5.12 10.73 -4.69
C VAL A 131 -4.96 11.83 -3.66
N ASP A 132 -3.71 12.04 -3.26
CA ASP A 132 -3.24 13.18 -2.49
C ASP A 132 -1.90 13.64 -3.08
N PRO A 133 -1.91 14.48 -4.13
CA PRO A 133 -0.69 14.86 -4.86
C PRO A 133 0.43 15.42 -3.98
N LEU A 134 0.09 15.95 -2.80
CA LEU A 134 1.05 16.55 -1.88
C LEU A 134 1.43 15.63 -0.72
N GLY A 135 0.84 14.43 -0.59
CA GLY A 135 1.15 13.44 0.43
C GLY A 135 0.83 13.84 1.88
N LYS A 136 -0.09 14.80 2.07
CA LYS A 136 -0.49 15.31 3.39
C LYS A 136 -1.10 14.24 4.29
N ALA A 137 -1.99 13.40 3.74
CA ALA A 137 -2.71 12.36 4.47
C ALA A 137 -1.75 11.34 5.07
N GLY A 138 -0.79 10.84 4.29
CA GLY A 138 0.24 9.93 4.77
C GLY A 138 1.10 10.55 5.89
N ARG A 139 1.53 11.81 5.74
CA ARG A 139 2.31 12.50 6.78
C ARG A 139 1.52 12.68 8.08
N LEU A 140 0.23 12.99 7.99
CA LEU A 140 -0.65 13.08 9.17
C LEU A 140 -0.87 11.71 9.82
N PHE A 141 -0.97 10.64 9.03
CA PHE A 141 -0.95 9.26 9.54
C PHE A 141 0.39 8.90 10.23
N GLY A 142 1.47 9.61 9.90
CA GLY A 142 2.78 9.45 10.52
C GLY A 142 3.71 8.50 9.75
N VAL A 143 3.56 8.38 8.43
CA VAL A 143 4.54 7.69 7.58
C VAL A 143 5.89 8.41 7.60
N GLY A 144 6.97 7.68 7.31
CA GLY A 144 8.30 8.27 7.24
C GLY A 144 8.44 9.27 6.10
N SER A 145 9.10 10.40 6.35
CA SER A 145 9.39 11.42 5.34
C SER A 145 10.71 11.19 4.57
N GLY A 146 11.44 10.11 4.91
CA GLY A 146 12.69 9.72 4.28
C GLY A 146 13.92 10.45 4.83
N TRP A 147 14.98 10.50 4.02
CA TRP A 147 16.27 11.07 4.44
C TRP A 147 16.41 12.54 4.09
N ARG A 148 16.74 13.35 5.10
CA ARG A 148 16.89 14.82 4.99
C ARG A 148 15.67 15.48 4.32
N PRO A 149 14.44 15.21 4.82
CA PRO A 149 13.21 15.73 4.22
C PRO A 149 13.23 17.26 4.10
N ASP A 150 13.70 17.94 5.15
CA ASP A 150 13.68 19.42 5.25
C ASP A 150 14.89 20.11 4.62
N ASP A 151 15.81 19.37 3.98
CA ASP A 151 16.98 19.95 3.32
C ASP A 151 16.61 20.50 1.94
N GLY A 152 16.19 21.77 1.88
CA GLY A 152 15.82 22.44 0.63
C GLY A 152 16.99 22.66 -0.34
N GLU A 153 18.25 22.53 0.10
CA GLU A 153 19.43 22.70 -0.76
C GLU A 153 19.77 21.41 -1.53
N MET A 154 19.36 20.25 -1.00
CA MET A 154 19.60 18.96 -1.62
C MET A 154 18.49 18.59 -2.60
N SER A 155 18.90 18.21 -3.83
CA SER A 155 17.98 17.68 -4.83
C SER A 155 17.16 16.49 -4.28
N PRO A 156 15.83 16.46 -4.47
CA PRO A 156 14.99 15.33 -4.07
C PRO A 156 15.51 13.97 -4.56
N TYR A 157 16.09 13.94 -5.76
CA TYR A 157 16.65 12.72 -6.35
C TYR A 157 17.87 12.20 -5.60
N VAL A 158 18.72 13.10 -5.07
CA VAL A 158 19.87 12.71 -4.24
C VAL A 158 19.38 12.15 -2.90
N LYS A 159 18.32 12.72 -2.33
CA LYS A 159 17.70 12.19 -1.11
C LYS A 159 17.13 10.80 -1.34
N LEU A 160 16.37 10.60 -2.43
CA LEU A 160 15.83 9.30 -2.83
C LEU A 160 16.96 8.29 -3.03
N PHE A 161 18.03 8.65 -3.75
CA PHE A 161 19.19 7.79 -3.90
C PHE A 161 19.77 7.37 -2.54
N GLY A 162 19.93 8.31 -1.60
CA GLY A 162 20.32 8.01 -0.23
C GLY A 162 19.41 6.98 0.46
N MET A 163 18.09 7.07 0.27
CA MET A 163 17.13 6.10 0.79
C MET A 163 17.26 4.71 0.16
N LEU A 164 17.61 4.63 -1.12
CA LEU A 164 17.92 3.36 -1.79
C LEU A 164 19.16 2.68 -1.18
N PHE A 165 20.07 3.46 -0.55
CA PHE A 165 21.17 2.97 0.28
C PHE A 165 20.81 2.81 1.76
N GLY A 166 19.53 2.92 2.14
CA GLY A 166 19.03 2.72 3.49
C GLY A 166 19.10 3.94 4.43
N LEU A 167 19.52 5.10 3.94
CA LEU A 167 19.51 6.32 4.75
C LEU A 167 18.07 6.80 4.95
N GLY A 168 17.65 7.08 6.19
CA GLY A 168 16.28 7.51 6.51
C GLY A 168 15.18 6.47 6.19
N ALA A 169 15.57 5.29 5.72
CA ALA A 169 14.72 4.20 5.25
C ALA A 169 15.43 2.87 5.57
N TRP A 170 15.61 2.60 6.87
CA TRP A 170 16.56 1.59 7.35
C TRP A 170 16.25 0.18 6.85
N ALA A 171 14.99 -0.13 6.56
CA ALA A 171 14.57 -1.44 6.08
C ALA A 171 14.76 -1.64 4.57
N THR A 172 15.17 -0.62 3.81
CA THR A 172 15.35 -0.71 2.35
C THR A 172 16.37 -1.79 1.97
N LEU A 173 17.58 -1.74 2.53
CA LEU A 173 18.62 -2.72 2.20
C LEU A 173 18.24 -4.15 2.62
N PRO A 174 17.73 -4.40 3.85
CA PRO A 174 17.18 -5.70 4.21
C PRO A 174 16.10 -6.21 3.23
N ALA A 175 15.17 -5.34 2.81
CA ALA A 175 14.09 -5.71 1.91
C ALA A 175 14.60 -6.07 0.50
N VAL A 176 15.56 -5.30 -0.03
CA VAL A 176 16.19 -5.57 -1.32
C VAL A 176 16.99 -6.87 -1.27
N ILE A 177 17.88 -7.02 -0.28
CA ILE A 177 18.70 -8.23 -0.09
C ILE A 177 17.81 -9.47 0.09
N GLY A 178 16.74 -9.35 0.89
CA GLY A 178 15.77 -10.42 1.09
C GLY A 178 15.12 -10.89 -0.20
N GLY A 179 14.92 -10.01 -1.18
CA GLY A 179 14.40 -10.38 -2.49
C GLY A 179 15.37 -11.22 -3.34
N TYR A 180 16.68 -11.05 -3.16
CA TYR A 180 17.69 -11.89 -3.81
C TYR A 180 17.87 -13.23 -3.09
N ILE A 181 17.74 -13.26 -1.76
CA ILE A 181 17.96 -14.46 -0.94
C ILE A 181 16.74 -15.39 -0.93
N GLY A 182 15.51 -14.87 -0.98
CA GLY A 182 14.29 -15.69 -0.82
C GLY A 182 13.80 -15.73 0.64
N ASN A 183 12.83 -16.61 0.93
CA ASN A 183 12.34 -16.91 2.28
C ASN A 183 11.86 -18.37 2.33
N PRO A 184 12.46 -19.25 3.16
CA PRO A 184 12.06 -20.65 3.26
C PRO A 184 10.79 -20.88 4.10
N PHE A 185 10.25 -19.86 4.78
CA PHE A 185 9.21 -20.02 5.80
C PHE A 185 7.87 -19.36 5.45
N THR A 186 7.88 -18.30 4.65
CA THR A 186 6.67 -17.51 4.36
C THR A 186 6.44 -17.44 2.86
N PRO A 187 5.34 -18.00 2.35
CA PRO A 187 4.98 -17.91 0.94
C PRO A 187 4.52 -16.49 0.61
N GLN A 188 4.78 -16.07 -0.63
CA GLN A 188 4.33 -14.78 -1.16
C GLN A 188 3.83 -14.97 -2.60
N PRO A 189 2.72 -15.69 -2.80
CA PRO A 189 2.26 -16.12 -4.13
C PRO A 189 1.88 -14.96 -5.05
N TRP A 190 1.56 -13.78 -4.49
CA TRP A 190 1.34 -12.55 -5.26
C TRP A 190 2.54 -12.18 -6.15
N ILE A 191 3.76 -12.64 -5.83
CA ILE A 191 4.95 -12.32 -6.63
C ILE A 191 4.90 -13.03 -7.98
N GLU A 192 4.57 -14.33 -7.97
CA GLU A 192 4.43 -15.15 -9.17
C GLU A 192 3.27 -14.63 -10.02
N ASP A 193 2.13 -14.34 -9.39
CA ASP A 193 0.95 -13.75 -10.02
C ASP A 193 1.23 -12.36 -10.64
N ALA A 194 1.95 -11.47 -9.95
CA ALA A 194 2.32 -10.15 -10.48
C ALA A 194 3.30 -10.24 -11.65
N MET A 195 4.22 -11.21 -11.60
CA MET A 195 5.18 -11.46 -12.67
C MET A 195 4.49 -12.04 -13.91
N ALA A 196 3.49 -12.91 -13.74
CA ALA A 196 2.66 -13.42 -14.83
C ALA A 196 1.93 -12.28 -15.56
N VAL A 197 1.30 -11.35 -14.82
CA VAL A 197 0.71 -10.12 -15.41
C VAL A 197 1.74 -9.27 -16.14
N GLY A 198 2.97 -9.19 -15.62
CA GLY A 198 4.05 -8.53 -16.33
C GLY A 198 4.38 -9.18 -17.68
N ILE A 199 4.48 -10.52 -17.70
CA ILE A 199 4.77 -11.29 -18.91
C ILE A 199 3.66 -11.15 -19.95
N THR A 200 2.39 -11.26 -19.55
CA THR A 200 1.25 -11.08 -20.47
C THR A 200 1.18 -9.67 -21.06
N LYS A 201 1.66 -8.66 -20.32
CA LYS A 201 1.83 -7.28 -20.80
C LYS A 201 3.15 -7.02 -21.55
N GLY A 202 3.97 -8.05 -21.77
CA GLY A 202 5.24 -7.94 -22.50
C GLY A 202 6.34 -7.17 -21.76
N ARG A 203 6.39 -7.27 -20.43
CA ARG A 203 7.45 -6.67 -19.60
C ARG A 203 8.67 -7.57 -19.49
N TRP A 204 9.84 -6.95 -19.44
CA TRP A 204 11.11 -7.64 -19.24
C TRP A 204 11.56 -7.58 -17.77
N PRO A 205 12.12 -8.66 -17.18
CA PRO A 205 12.32 -9.99 -17.77
C PRO A 205 11.01 -10.75 -17.98
N ASP A 206 10.88 -11.41 -19.12
CA ASP A 206 9.67 -12.13 -19.55
C ASP A 206 9.81 -13.66 -19.50
N ASN A 207 11.01 -14.14 -19.18
CA ASN A 207 11.38 -15.55 -19.29
C ASN A 207 11.47 -16.27 -17.94
N ALA A 208 11.09 -15.61 -16.85
CA ALA A 208 11.16 -16.15 -15.49
C ALA A 208 10.07 -17.20 -15.21
N LEU A 209 8.90 -17.04 -15.85
CA LEU A 209 7.79 -17.99 -15.83
C LEU A 209 7.51 -18.50 -17.25
N VAL A 210 6.84 -19.66 -17.34
CA VAL A 210 6.21 -20.18 -18.56
C VAL A 210 4.72 -20.17 -18.31
N LEU A 211 3.98 -19.45 -19.16
CA LEU A 211 2.53 -19.33 -19.07
C LEU A 211 1.84 -20.19 -20.15
N ASP A 212 0.61 -20.62 -19.89
CA ASP A 212 -0.27 -21.22 -20.92
C ASP A 212 -0.93 -20.14 -21.81
N GLU A 213 -1.88 -20.55 -22.65
CA GLU A 213 -2.61 -19.65 -23.56
C GLU A 213 -3.55 -18.70 -22.81
N GLU A 214 -3.98 -19.09 -21.62
CA GLU A 214 -4.86 -18.33 -20.72
C GLU A 214 -4.08 -17.36 -19.81
N GLY A 215 -2.76 -17.48 -19.75
CA GLY A 215 -1.89 -16.64 -18.93
C GLY A 215 -1.60 -17.22 -17.53
N GLU A 216 -2.00 -18.46 -17.27
CA GLU A 216 -1.74 -19.17 -16.02
C GLU A 216 -0.33 -19.75 -16.00
N VAL A 217 0.26 -19.82 -14.80
CA VAL A 217 1.65 -20.24 -14.62
C VAL A 217 1.77 -21.76 -14.71
N ILE A 218 2.37 -22.26 -15.79
CA ILE A 218 2.70 -23.69 -15.95
C ILE A 218 4.00 -24.02 -15.21
N THR A 219 5.01 -23.17 -15.40
CA THR A 219 6.35 -23.41 -14.84
C THR A 219 6.91 -22.13 -14.27
N ASN A 220 7.34 -22.19 -13.01
CA ASN A 220 8.18 -21.16 -12.42
C ASN A 220 9.64 -21.62 -12.44
N LYS A 221 10.51 -20.97 -13.21
CA LYS A 221 11.90 -21.43 -13.38
C LYS A 221 12.74 -21.32 -12.11
N PHE A 222 12.32 -20.54 -11.11
CA PHE A 222 13.01 -20.48 -9.83
C PHE A 222 12.88 -21.80 -9.05
N THR A 223 11.94 -22.70 -9.40
CA THR A 223 11.89 -24.07 -8.81
C THR A 223 13.08 -24.94 -9.23
N GLU A 224 13.76 -24.58 -10.32
CA GLU A 224 14.92 -25.32 -10.83
C GLU A 224 16.21 -24.97 -10.07
N LEU A 225 16.18 -23.98 -9.16
CA LEU A 225 17.34 -23.59 -8.36
C LEU A 225 17.74 -24.74 -7.41
N PRO A 226 19.01 -25.21 -7.45
CA PRO A 226 19.46 -26.28 -6.57
C PRO A 226 19.30 -25.91 -5.10
N VAL A 227 18.79 -26.84 -4.28
CA VAL A 227 18.63 -26.72 -2.81
C VAL A 227 17.55 -25.74 -2.35
N VAL A 228 17.29 -24.67 -3.10
CA VAL A 228 16.45 -23.54 -2.69
C VAL A 228 15.19 -23.37 -3.54
N GLY A 229 15.04 -24.16 -4.61
CA GLY A 229 13.85 -24.14 -5.46
C GLY A 229 12.55 -24.60 -4.78
N THR A 230 12.66 -25.27 -3.63
CA THR A 230 11.51 -25.71 -2.80
C THR A 230 11.20 -24.75 -1.66
N TRP A 231 11.83 -23.58 -1.60
CA TRP A 231 11.50 -22.57 -0.59
C TRP A 231 10.15 -21.92 -0.88
N GLU A 232 9.42 -21.54 0.16
CA GLU A 232 8.11 -20.88 0.08
C GLU A 232 8.15 -19.60 -0.78
N ARG A 233 9.23 -18.84 -0.68
CA ARG A 233 9.61 -17.80 -1.64
C ARG A 233 11.03 -18.07 -2.10
N ARG A 234 11.21 -18.23 -3.42
CA ARG A 234 12.48 -18.67 -3.98
C ARG A 234 13.45 -17.50 -4.10
N PRO A 235 14.78 -17.75 -4.07
CA PRO A 235 15.76 -16.71 -4.35
C PRO A 235 15.54 -16.08 -5.72
N LEU A 236 15.90 -14.80 -5.86
CA LEU A 236 15.78 -13.98 -7.06
C LEU A 236 14.34 -13.69 -7.53
N GLU A 237 13.33 -14.41 -7.06
CA GLU A 237 11.95 -14.27 -7.51
C GLU A 237 11.39 -12.84 -7.31
N LEU A 238 11.46 -12.34 -6.07
CA LEU A 238 11.05 -10.97 -5.75
C LEU A 238 11.95 -9.91 -6.40
N ALA A 239 13.26 -10.18 -6.50
CA ALA A 239 14.19 -9.26 -7.14
C ALA A 239 13.91 -9.11 -8.64
N THR A 240 13.54 -10.20 -9.32
CA THR A 240 13.15 -10.20 -10.73
C THR A 240 11.85 -9.43 -10.94
N LEU A 241 10.84 -9.61 -10.09
CA LEU A 241 9.61 -8.80 -10.15
C LEU A 241 9.93 -7.31 -9.99
N ARG A 242 10.75 -6.95 -9.01
CA ARG A 242 11.14 -5.55 -8.77
C ARG A 242 11.94 -4.97 -9.94
N LEU A 243 12.83 -5.75 -10.55
CA LEU A 243 13.54 -5.34 -11.76
C LEU A 243 12.56 -5.08 -12.91
N GLN A 244 11.58 -5.97 -13.10
CA GLN A 244 10.53 -5.83 -14.10
C GLN A 244 9.69 -4.56 -13.88
N ASN A 245 9.26 -4.33 -12.64
CA ASN A 245 8.54 -3.12 -12.23
C ASN A 245 9.37 -1.86 -12.49
N MET A 246 10.65 -1.84 -12.08
CA MET A 246 11.52 -0.68 -12.26
C MET A 246 11.67 -0.29 -13.74
N LEU A 247 11.92 -1.25 -14.62
CA LEU A 247 12.20 -0.98 -16.03
C LEU A 247 10.93 -0.61 -16.81
N ASP A 248 9.89 -1.46 -16.73
CA ASP A 248 8.72 -1.33 -17.60
C ASP A 248 7.56 -0.55 -16.99
N ILE A 249 7.54 -0.32 -15.67
CA ILE A 249 6.57 0.57 -15.01
C ILE A 249 7.23 1.91 -14.75
N SER A 250 8.22 1.98 -13.85
CA SER A 250 8.78 3.26 -13.39
C SER A 250 9.54 4.02 -14.47
N ILE A 251 10.54 3.41 -15.11
CA ILE A 251 11.44 4.10 -16.06
C ILE A 251 10.71 4.39 -17.39
N LYS A 252 10.07 3.38 -17.98
CA LYS A 252 9.39 3.50 -19.28
C LYS A 252 8.23 4.49 -19.27
N ASN A 253 7.51 4.60 -18.15
CA ASN A 253 6.36 5.50 -18.00
C ASN A 253 6.66 6.70 -17.10
N TRP A 254 7.94 7.03 -16.86
CA TRP A 254 8.35 8.08 -15.93
C TRP A 254 7.64 9.41 -16.18
N LYS A 255 7.47 9.79 -17.46
CA LYS A 255 6.78 11.03 -17.84
C LYS A 255 5.34 11.12 -17.32
N GLU A 256 4.63 9.99 -17.25
CA GLU A 256 3.23 9.92 -16.83
C GLU A 256 3.10 9.69 -15.32
N LEU A 257 4.11 9.08 -14.68
CA LEU A 257 4.05 8.62 -13.29
C LEU A 257 4.85 9.47 -12.30
N ALA A 258 5.79 10.29 -12.77
CA ALA A 258 6.65 11.09 -11.90
C ALA A 258 5.85 12.19 -11.17
N PRO A 259 6.25 12.53 -9.92
CA PRO A 259 5.67 13.68 -9.22
C PRO A 259 5.91 14.99 -10.00
N LYS A 260 4.91 15.88 -9.99
CA LYS A 260 5.04 17.26 -10.49
C LYS A 260 5.88 18.11 -9.53
N ASP A 261 6.33 19.27 -9.99
CA ASP A 261 7.21 20.17 -9.21
C ASP A 261 6.68 20.49 -7.81
N ALA A 262 5.40 20.84 -7.67
CA ALA A 262 4.79 21.10 -6.37
C ALA A 262 4.84 19.89 -5.42
N ALA A 263 4.73 18.67 -5.95
CA ALA A 263 4.84 17.44 -5.17
C ALA A 263 6.31 17.15 -4.79
N LEU A 264 7.26 17.44 -5.69
CA LEU A 264 8.69 17.36 -5.40
C LEU A 264 9.10 18.33 -4.29
N GLU A 265 8.62 19.58 -4.34
CA GLU A 265 8.81 20.59 -3.30
C GLU A 265 8.17 20.17 -1.97
N ALA A 266 7.02 19.50 -2.01
CA ALA A 266 6.36 18.95 -0.84
C ALA A 266 7.05 17.70 -0.25
N GLY A 267 8.15 17.23 -0.84
CA GLY A 267 8.92 16.08 -0.34
C GLY A 267 8.30 14.72 -0.64
N VAL A 268 7.37 14.64 -1.61
CA VAL A 268 6.65 13.40 -1.93
C VAL A 268 7.59 12.30 -2.43
N LEU A 269 8.68 12.66 -3.11
CA LEU A 269 9.62 11.69 -3.69
C LEU A 269 10.30 10.80 -2.64
N THR A 270 10.46 11.28 -1.40
CA THR A 270 11.10 10.55 -0.29
C THR A 270 10.12 10.08 0.77
N GLN A 271 8.84 10.42 0.62
CA GLN A 271 7.81 10.00 1.55
C GLN A 271 7.54 8.50 1.37
N LEU A 272 7.54 7.78 2.50
CA LEU A 272 7.21 6.36 2.58
C LEU A 272 5.68 6.17 2.72
N GLY A 273 5.25 4.91 2.59
CA GLY A 273 3.84 4.54 2.69
C GLY A 273 3.44 3.95 4.03
N GLY A 274 2.25 3.38 4.07
CA GLY A 274 1.73 2.64 5.22
C GLY A 274 0.32 2.11 4.98
N CYS A 275 -0.20 1.37 5.95
CA CYS A 275 -1.50 0.74 5.89
C CYS A 275 -2.14 0.70 7.28
N ILE A 276 -3.47 0.82 7.32
CA ILE A 276 -4.28 0.60 8.51
C ILE A 276 -5.50 -0.26 8.17
N VAL A 277 -5.84 -1.20 9.05
CA VAL A 277 -7.12 -1.90 9.03
C VAL A 277 -7.87 -1.60 10.32
N PHE A 278 -9.09 -1.12 10.18
CA PHE A 278 -9.94 -0.64 11.27
C PHE A 278 -11.19 -1.53 11.40
N ASP A 279 -11.47 -2.02 12.60
CA ASP A 279 -12.70 -2.75 12.90
C ASP A 279 -13.77 -1.74 13.33
N THR A 280 -14.74 -1.48 12.45
CA THR A 280 -15.83 -0.52 12.67
C THR A 280 -16.82 -0.98 13.73
N ALA A 281 -16.95 -2.28 14.00
CA ALA A 281 -17.84 -2.79 15.04
C ALA A 281 -17.22 -2.60 16.43
N LYS A 282 -15.90 -2.76 16.56
CA LYS A 282 -15.16 -2.53 17.81
C LYS A 282 -14.75 -1.08 18.02
N GLY A 283 -14.64 -0.31 16.93
CA GLY A 283 -14.16 1.07 16.97
C GLY A 283 -12.66 1.20 17.20
N GLU A 284 -11.86 0.21 16.80
CA GLU A 284 -10.41 0.19 17.04
C GLU A 284 -9.60 -0.32 15.81
N PRO A 285 -8.33 0.10 15.66
CA PRO A 285 -7.43 -0.48 14.66
C PRO A 285 -7.06 -1.92 15.03
N VAL A 286 -7.14 -2.84 14.06
CA VAL A 286 -6.70 -4.24 14.20
C VAL A 286 -5.35 -4.50 13.53
N PHE A 287 -4.96 -3.64 12.60
CA PHE A 287 -3.65 -3.65 11.97
C PHE A 287 -3.19 -2.22 11.68
N GLU A 288 -1.91 -1.96 11.92
CA GLU A 288 -1.26 -0.71 11.54
C GLU A 288 0.18 -0.99 11.11
N TRP A 289 0.60 -0.38 10.00
CA TRP A 289 1.95 -0.46 9.49
C TRP A 289 2.36 0.87 8.87
N LYS A 290 3.57 1.32 9.19
CA LYS A 290 4.24 2.45 8.55
C LYS A 290 5.48 1.88 7.90
N ASP A 291 5.61 2.06 6.59
CA ASP A 291 6.69 1.42 5.83
C ASP A 291 8.04 1.90 6.39
N PRO A 292 8.91 0.99 6.86
CA PRO A 292 10.22 1.37 7.40
C PRO A 292 11.27 1.64 6.32
N GLY A 293 10.93 1.45 5.04
CA GLY A 293 11.80 1.77 3.92
C GLY A 293 11.14 1.52 2.55
N VAL A 294 11.93 1.80 1.51
CA VAL A 294 11.57 1.48 0.12
C VAL A 294 11.60 -0.04 -0.02
N CYS A 295 10.67 -0.63 -0.76
CA CYS A 295 10.47 -2.07 -0.90
C CYS A 295 10.07 -2.80 0.41
N ALA A 296 9.75 -2.06 1.48
CA ALA A 296 9.39 -2.61 2.80
C ALA A 296 7.92 -2.31 3.15
N VAL A 297 7.03 -2.59 2.21
CA VAL A 297 5.58 -2.44 2.40
C VAL A 297 5.02 -3.45 3.40
N ALA A 298 3.80 -3.20 3.91
CA ALA A 298 3.10 -4.16 4.75
C ALA A 298 2.95 -5.51 4.01
N ASN A 299 3.28 -6.62 4.68
CA ASN A 299 2.97 -7.95 4.15
C ASN A 299 1.48 -8.23 4.34
N PHE A 300 0.79 -8.54 3.25
CA PHE A 300 -0.65 -8.83 3.30
C PHE A 300 -0.92 -10.20 3.93
N GLU A 301 0.06 -11.09 3.87
CA GLU A 301 0.08 -12.35 4.61
C GLU A 301 -0.07 -12.08 6.12
N ASP A 302 0.76 -11.19 6.68
CA ASP A 302 0.70 -10.78 8.09
C ASP A 302 -0.61 -10.05 8.44
N ILE A 303 -1.19 -9.31 7.47
CA ILE A 303 -2.51 -8.70 7.64
C ILE A 303 -3.56 -9.82 7.79
N LEU A 304 -3.61 -10.76 6.84
CA LEU A 304 -4.61 -11.85 6.82
C LEU A 304 -4.53 -12.77 8.05
N GLU A 305 -3.33 -12.96 8.62
CA GLU A 305 -3.14 -13.70 9.88
C GLU A 305 -3.74 -12.98 11.09
N LYS A 306 -3.76 -11.64 11.07
CA LYS A 306 -4.30 -10.82 12.16
C LYS A 306 -5.81 -10.57 12.09
N LEU A 307 -6.44 -10.77 10.92
CA LEU A 307 -7.88 -10.61 10.71
C LEU A 307 -8.68 -11.87 11.03
#